data_AF-X1E992-F1
#
_entry.id   AF-X1E992-F1
#
_cell.length_a   1.000
_cell.length_b   1.000
_cell.length_c   1.000
_cell.angle_alpha   90.00
_cell.angle_beta   90.00
_cell.angle_gamma   90.00
#
_symmetry.space_group_name_H-M   'P 1'
#
loop_
_entity.id
_entity.type
_entity.pdbx_description
1 polymer ?
#
loop_
_entity_poly.entity_id
_entity_poly.type
_entity_poly.pdbx_seq_one_letter_code
_entity_poly.pdbx_strand_id
1 'polypeptide(L)'
;GALHLEKQSDTLTIYNAKDYVFANKRKIKGVRTTAKKIDEHTFGQWQQRSLKRVLWNEQGDTCQWKWVEKTMQAGYKKGTVDDYGCVHPLVLDETV
;
A
#
# COMPACT_ATOMS: atom_id res chain seq x y z
N GLY A 1 -11.32 -5.81 21.39
CA GLY A 1 -11.43 -5.42 19.98
C GLY A 1 -12.84 -4.95 19.74
N ALA A 2 -13.02 -3.71 19.32
CA ALA A 2 -14.32 -3.16 18.96
C ALA A 2 -14.17 -2.44 17.62
N LEU A 3 -15.20 -2.52 16.78
CA LEU A 3 -15.24 -1.76 15.55
C LEU A 3 -15.43 -0.28 15.90
N HIS A 4 -14.55 0.56 15.38
CA HIS A 4 -14.64 2.00 15.52
C HIS A 4 -15.09 2.62 14.20
N LEU A 5 -16.13 3.44 14.25
CA LEU A 5 -16.56 4.22 13.09
C LEU A 5 -15.53 5.32 12.81
N GLU A 6 -14.67 5.10 11.82
CA GLU A 6 -13.64 6.09 11.47
C GLU A 6 -14.23 7.28 10.72
N LYS A 7 -15.10 7.03 9.72
CA LYS A 7 -15.72 8.03 8.84
C LYS A 7 -17.02 7.52 8.23
N GLN A 8 -17.91 8.45 7.86
CA GLN A 8 -19.15 8.20 7.13
C GLN A 8 -19.26 9.18 5.95
N SER A 9 -19.88 8.73 4.86
CA SER A 9 -20.18 9.54 3.68
C SER A 9 -21.34 8.93 2.90
N ASP A 10 -22.11 9.78 2.22
CA ASP A 10 -23.21 9.35 1.34
C ASP A 10 -22.73 8.84 -0.02
N THR A 11 -21.46 9.11 -0.38
CA THR A 11 -20.90 8.74 -1.69
C THR A 11 -19.59 7.95 -1.57
N LEU A 12 -19.54 6.84 -2.30
CA LEU A 12 -18.39 5.94 -2.39
C LEU A 12 -18.30 5.39 -3.82
N THR A 13 -17.18 5.65 -4.48
CA THR A 13 -16.86 5.06 -5.78
C THR A 13 -15.68 4.11 -5.61
N ILE A 14 -15.86 2.82 -5.92
CA ILE A 14 -14.82 1.80 -5.76
C ILE A 14 -14.29 1.42 -7.15
N TYR A 15 -12.99 1.61 -7.40
CA TYR A 15 -12.34 1.13 -8.62
C TYR A 15 -11.73 -0.26 -8.41
N ASN A 16 -11.13 -0.49 -7.25
CA ASN A 16 -10.66 -1.80 -6.78
C ASN A 16 -10.55 -1.84 -5.25
N ALA A 17 -10.15 -2.98 -4.68
CA ALA A 17 -10.05 -3.19 -3.23
C ALA A 17 -9.10 -2.23 -2.48
N LYS A 18 -8.22 -1.51 -3.18
CA LYS A 18 -7.25 -0.56 -2.61
C LYS A 18 -7.30 0.82 -3.25
N ASP A 19 -8.23 1.10 -4.16
CA ASP A 19 -8.38 2.36 -4.88
C ASP A 19 -9.86 2.73 -4.95
N TYR A 20 -10.23 3.76 -4.20
CA TYR A 20 -11.60 4.21 -4.07
C TYR A 20 -11.64 5.72 -3.84
N VAL A 21 -12.76 6.34 -4.18
CA VAL A 21 -13.08 7.72 -3.85
C VAL A 21 -14.13 7.69 -2.74
N PHE A 22 -13.78 8.23 -1.59
CA PHE A 22 -14.68 8.36 -0.45
C PHE A 22 -15.03 9.84 -0.30
N ALA A 23 -16.31 10.18 -0.32
CA ALA A 23 -16.79 11.55 -0.53
C ALA A 23 -16.16 12.17 -1.79
N ASN A 24 -15.20 13.08 -1.61
CA ASN A 24 -14.49 13.78 -2.68
C ASN A 24 -12.98 13.50 -2.68
N LYS A 25 -12.52 12.50 -1.93
CA LYS A 25 -11.09 12.19 -1.77
C LYS A 25 -10.77 10.80 -2.30
N ARG A 26 -9.92 10.73 -3.33
CA ARG A 26 -9.34 9.46 -3.78
C ARG A 26 -8.36 8.93 -2.74
N LYS A 27 -8.52 7.66 -2.40
CA LYS A 27 -7.71 6.91 -1.46
C LYS A 27 -7.13 5.71 -2.17
N ILE A 28 -5.81 5.71 -2.30
CA ILE A 28 -5.04 4.59 -2.82
C ILE A 28 -4.24 4.02 -1.64
N LYS A 29 -4.63 2.83 -1.16
CA LYS A 29 -4.01 2.20 0.00
C LYS A 29 -2.55 1.87 -0.30
N GLY A 30 -1.64 2.37 0.54
CA GLY A 30 -0.20 2.17 0.41
C GLY A 30 0.54 3.31 -0.30
N VAL A 31 -0.19 4.29 -0.86
CA VAL A 31 0.36 5.49 -1.50
C VAL A 31 0.12 6.69 -0.59
N ARG A 32 1.17 7.46 -0.31
CA ARG A 32 1.04 8.72 0.46
C ARG A 32 0.32 9.77 -0.37
N THR A 33 -0.41 10.66 0.29
CA THR A 33 -1.05 11.80 -0.39
C THR A 33 -0.05 12.75 -1.05
N THR A 34 1.21 12.77 -0.58
CA THR A 34 2.31 13.56 -1.12
C THR A 34 3.15 12.82 -2.16
N ALA A 35 2.79 11.58 -2.50
CA ALA A 35 3.51 10.82 -3.52
C ALA A 35 3.27 11.43 -4.91
N LYS A 36 4.32 11.48 -5.73
CA LYS A 36 4.24 11.91 -7.12
C LYS A 36 3.80 10.72 -7.98
N LYS A 37 2.75 10.90 -8.78
CA LYS A 37 2.37 9.92 -9.81
C LYS A 37 3.42 9.96 -10.93
N ILE A 38 4.05 8.82 -11.19
CA ILE A 38 5.05 8.67 -12.26
C ILE A 38 4.35 8.16 -13.52
N ASP A 39 3.58 7.08 -13.37
CA ASP A 39 2.74 6.50 -14.43
C ASP A 39 1.37 6.07 -13.86
N GLU A 40 0.56 5.34 -14.62
CA GLU A 40 -0.78 4.90 -14.17
C GLU A 40 -0.75 4.03 -12.90
N HIS A 41 0.30 3.25 -12.71
CA HIS A 41 0.45 2.25 -11.65
C HIS A 41 1.63 2.52 -10.71
N THR A 42 2.52 3.45 -11.04
CA THR A 42 3.75 3.71 -10.29
C THR A 42 3.71 5.07 -9.62
N PHE A 43 3.97 5.06 -8.32
CA PHE A 43 4.01 6.25 -7.48
C PHE A 43 5.36 6.36 -6.80
N GLY A 44 5.99 7.52 -6.93
CA GLY A 44 7.26 7.82 -6.30
C GLY A 44 7.10 8.68 -5.05
N GLN A 45 7.88 8.39 -4.01
CA GLN A 45 7.88 9.18 -2.79
C GLN A 45 9.25 9.23 -2.13
N TRP A 46 9.55 10.36 -1.48
CA TRP A 46 10.67 10.45 -0.56
C TRP A 46 10.35 9.71 0.74
N GLN A 47 11.27 8.85 1.15
CA GLN A 47 11.21 8.12 2.40
C GLN A 47 12.49 8.38 3.20
N GLN A 48 12.34 8.76 4.46
CA GLN A 48 13.47 8.84 5.38
C GLN A 48 13.98 7.43 5.67
N ARG A 49 15.30 7.25 5.70
CA ARG A 49 15.88 5.98 6.12
C ARG A 49 15.58 5.73 7.60
N SER A 50 15.36 4.45 7.94
CA SER A 50 15.14 4.04 9.32
C SER A 50 16.37 4.33 10.18
N LEU A 51 16.17 4.79 11.41
CA LEU A 51 17.24 5.07 12.38
C LEU A 51 18.24 3.91 12.49
N LYS A 52 17.77 2.67 12.61
CA LYS A 52 18.62 1.46 12.66
C LYS A 52 19.65 1.40 11.53
N ARG A 53 19.24 1.74 10.30
CA ARG A 53 20.12 1.69 9.12
C ARG A 53 21.06 2.87 9.03
N VAL A 54 20.68 4.01 9.59
CA VAL A 54 21.56 5.18 9.72
C VAL A 54 22.66 4.90 10.74
N LEU A 55 22.30 4.31 11.89
CA LEU A 55 23.25 3.93 12.94
C LEU A 55 24.22 2.84 12.50
N TRP A 56 23.73 1.79 11.84
CA TRP A 56 24.59 0.74 11.27
C TRP A 56 25.60 1.23 10.24
N ASN A 57 25.32 2.35 9.58
CA ASN A 57 26.20 2.94 8.58
C ASN A 57 27.04 4.10 9.14
N GLU A 58 27.04 4.31 10.47
CA GLU A 58 27.78 5.39 11.15
C GLU A 58 27.44 6.81 10.62
N GLN A 59 26.18 7.02 10.19
CA GLN A 59 25.71 8.24 9.54
C GLN A 59 24.79 9.09 10.44
N GLY A 60 24.95 8.99 11.77
CA GLY A 60 24.03 9.52 12.79
C GLY A 60 23.62 10.98 12.63
N ASP A 61 24.52 11.82 12.14
CA ASP A 61 24.30 13.27 12.00
C ASP A 61 23.74 13.69 10.63
N THR A 62 23.45 12.74 9.75
CA THR A 62 22.94 13.04 8.40
C THR A 62 21.49 12.59 8.22
N CYS A 63 20.64 13.51 7.78
CA CYS A 63 19.25 13.21 7.44
C CYS A 63 19.17 12.53 6.07
N GLN A 64 19.20 11.19 6.08
CA GLN A 64 19.22 10.39 4.86
C GLN A 64 17.80 10.18 4.30
N TRP A 65 17.53 10.81 3.15
CA TRP A 65 16.32 10.56 2.35
C TRP A 65 16.63 9.66 1.16
N LYS A 66 15.69 8.81 0.80
CA LYS A 66 15.74 8.03 -0.44
C LYS A 66 14.46 8.20 -1.24
N TRP A 67 14.61 8.26 -2.56
CA TRP A 67 13.48 8.11 -3.46
C TRP A 67 13.09 6.63 -3.52
N VAL A 68 11.80 6.34 -3.41
CA VAL A 68 11.26 4.98 -3.52
C VAL A 68 10.07 5.00 -4.45
N GLU A 69 10.10 4.11 -5.42
CA GLU A 69 9.00 3.88 -6.35
C GLU A 69 8.17 2.69 -5.87
N LYS A 70 6.85 2.84 -5.98
CA LYS A 70 5.87 1.82 -5.63
C LYS A 70 5.01 1.55 -6.84
N THR A 71 5.20 0.38 -7.44
CA THR A 71 4.32 -0.14 -8.48
C THR A 71 3.13 -0.84 -7.84
N MET A 72 1.93 -0.42 -8.21
CA MET A 72 0.67 -1.01 -7.80
C MET A 72 0.33 -2.15 -8.75
N GLN A 73 0.24 -3.36 -8.21
CA GLN A 73 -0.32 -4.48 -8.95
C GLN A 73 -1.84 -4.44 -8.83
N ALA A 74 -2.54 -4.41 -9.96
CA ALA A 74 -4.00 -4.40 -10.01
C ALA A 74 -4.62 -5.71 -9.50
N GLY A 75 -3.89 -6.83 -9.61
CA GLY A 75 -4.34 -8.14 -9.12
C GLY A 75 -4.04 -8.36 -7.64
N TYR A 76 -5.07 -8.52 -6.81
CA TYR A 76 -4.90 -8.88 -5.40
C TYR A 76 -4.79 -10.41 -5.23
N LYS A 77 -3.61 -10.96 -5.53
CA LYS A 77 -3.30 -12.39 -5.36
C LYS A 77 -2.92 -12.71 -3.90
N LYS A 78 -3.85 -12.59 -2.96
CA LYS A 78 -3.62 -13.04 -1.57
C LYS A 78 -3.83 -14.55 -1.40
N GLY A 79 -4.50 -15.16 -2.35
CA GLY A 79 -5.03 -16.50 -2.29
C GLY A 79 -5.72 -16.89 -3.58
N THR A 80 -6.21 -18.13 -3.64
CA THR A 80 -7.20 -18.55 -4.61
C THR A 80 -8.59 -18.33 -4.02
N VAL A 81 -9.55 -17.92 -4.86
CA VAL A 81 -10.95 -17.82 -4.47
C VAL A 81 -11.64 -19.04 -5.07
N ASP A 82 -12.36 -19.81 -4.27
CA ASP A 82 -13.15 -20.92 -4.77
C ASP A 82 -14.50 -20.46 -5.36
N ASP A 83 -15.24 -21.40 -5.95
CA ASP A 83 -16.55 -21.13 -6.57
C ASP A 83 -17.61 -20.67 -5.55
N TYR A 84 -17.36 -20.85 -4.25
CA TYR A 84 -18.21 -20.40 -3.15
C TYR A 84 -17.79 -19.04 -2.59
N GLY A 85 -16.74 -18.42 -3.13
CA GLY A 85 -16.24 -17.12 -2.71
C GLY A 85 -15.37 -17.15 -1.45
N CYS A 86 -14.96 -18.33 -0.97
CA CYS A 86 -14.01 -18.45 0.12
C CYS A 86 -12.58 -18.20 -0.36
N VAL A 87 -11.81 -17.44 0.44
CA VAL A 87 -10.42 -17.09 0.13
C VAL A 87 -9.47 -18.08 0.80
N HIS A 88 -8.80 -18.88 -0.01
CA HIS A 88 -7.77 -19.83 0.44
C HIS A 88 -6.39 -19.18 0.37
N PRO A 89 -5.61 -19.14 1.46
CA PRO A 89 -4.26 -18.58 1.44
C PRO A 89 -3.38 -19.26 0.38
N LEU A 90 -2.48 -18.51 -0.25
CA LEU A 90 -1.42 -19.12 -1.05
C LEU A 90 -0.55 -19.97 -0.13
N VAL A 91 -0.60 -21.29 -0.31
CA VAL A 91 0.31 -22.22 0.37
C VAL A 91 1.63 -22.18 -0.37
N LEU A 92 2.71 -21.89 0.35
CA LEU A 92 4.05 -22.05 -0.19
C LEU A 92 4.33 -23.55 -0.26
N ASP A 93 4.06 -24.17 -1.41
CA ASP A 93 4.45 -25.55 -1.64
C ASP A 93 5.92 -25.56 -2.05
N GLU A 94 6.77 -26.21 -1.25
CA GLU A 94 8.18 -26.42 -1.58
C GLU A 94 8.28 -27.51 -2.66
N THR A 95 7.81 -27.21 -3.87
CA THR A 95 8.06 -28.08 -5.03
C THR A 95 9.03 -27.42 -6.00
N VAL A 96 10.28 -27.87 -5.83
CA VAL A 96 11.49 -27.84 -6.70
C VAL A 96 12.30 -26.54 -6.73
#